data_AF-A0A3S0L933-F1
#
_entry.id   AF-A0A3S0L933-F1
#
_cell.length_a   1.000
_cell.length_b   1.000
_cell.length_c   1.000
_cell.angle_alpha   90.00
_cell.angle_beta   90.00
_cell.angle_gamma   90.00
#
_symmetry.space_group_name_H-M   'P 1'
#
loop_
_entity.id
_entity.type
_entity.pdbx_description
1 polymer ?
#
loop_
_entity_poly.entity_id
_entity_poly.type
_entity_poly.pdbx_seq_one_letter_code
_entity_poly.pdbx_strand_id
1 'polypeptide(L)' 'MPTGITPSTDTGASQPRKRLTPATRIPLILDAALAEFSAHGYSATRFDDIANRAGLSKGGF' A
#
# COMPACT_ATOMS: atom_id res chain seq x y z
N MET A 1 -40.19 -19.07 4.30
CA MET A 1 -40.01 -17.61 4.50
C MET A 1 -38.53 -17.34 4.79
N PRO A 2 -37.97 -16.21 4.32
CA PRO A 2 -36.71 -16.16 3.58
C PRO A 2 -35.57 -15.40 4.28
N THR A 3 -34.31 -15.69 3.95
CA THR A 3 -33.17 -14.73 3.82
C THR A 3 -31.97 -15.53 3.30
N GLY A 4 -31.31 -15.26 2.18
CA GLY A 4 -31.17 -14.02 1.44
C GLY A 4 -29.92 -13.28 1.91
N ILE A 5 -28.72 -13.73 1.53
CA ILE A 5 -27.55 -12.84 1.42
C ILE A 5 -26.80 -13.14 0.13
N THR A 6 -26.93 -12.18 -0.77
CA THR A 6 -26.18 -11.96 -2.01
C THR A 6 -24.72 -11.61 -1.74
N PRO A 7 -23.84 -11.74 -2.74
CA PRO A 7 -22.40 -11.49 -2.62
C PRO A 7 -22.12 -10.03 -2.23
N SER A 8 -21.29 -9.83 -1.19
CA SER A 8 -20.73 -8.52 -0.88
C SER A 8 -19.73 -8.16 -1.98
N THR A 9 -20.18 -7.35 -2.93
CA THR A 9 -19.35 -6.55 -3.81
C THR A 9 -18.55 -5.57 -2.96
N ASP A 10 -17.29 -5.88 -2.71
CA ASP A 10 -16.34 -4.90 -2.20
C ASP A 10 -15.99 -3.93 -3.34
N THR A 11 -16.85 -2.93 -3.52
CA THR A 11 -16.63 -1.81 -4.41
C THR A 11 -15.61 -0.89 -3.75
N GLY A 12 -14.34 -1.28 -3.81
CA GLY A 12 -13.21 -0.42 -3.50
C GLY A 12 -13.17 0.73 -4.50
N ALA A 13 -13.81 1.84 -4.14
CA ALA A 13 -13.75 3.10 -4.87
C ALA A 13 -12.28 3.52 -5.02
N SER A 14 -11.69 3.23 -6.18
CA SER A 14 -10.31 3.58 -6.50
C SER A 14 -10.23 5.09 -6.62
N GLN A 15 -9.83 5.75 -5.53
CA GLN A 15 -9.40 7.13 -5.52
C GLN A 15 -8.42 7.36 -6.69
N PRO A 16 -8.53 8.48 -7.44
CA PRO A 16 -7.67 8.74 -8.57
C PRO A 16 -6.21 8.70 -8.09
N ARG A 17 -5.44 7.74 -8.59
CA ARG A 17 -4.04 7.51 -8.20
C ARG A 17 -3.22 8.75 -8.57
N LYS A 18 -3.09 9.68 -7.62
CA LYS A 18 -2.28 10.88 -7.79
C LYS A 18 -0.83 10.45 -7.86
N ARG A 19 -0.21 10.59 -9.04
CA ARG A 19 1.22 10.38 -9.21
C ARG A 19 1.94 11.47 -8.40
N LEU A 20 2.53 11.09 -7.27
CA LEU A 20 3.37 12.00 -6.47
C LEU A 20 4.60 12.43 -7.29
N THR A 21 5.20 13.58 -6.99
CA THR A 21 6.49 13.91 -7.61
C THR A 21 7.60 13.06 -6.99
N PRO A 22 8.70 12.77 -7.69
CA PRO A 22 9.82 11.99 -7.14
C PRO A 22 10.33 12.55 -5.81
N ALA A 23 10.38 13.88 -5.68
CA ALA A 23 10.80 14.58 -4.47
C ALA A 23 9.93 14.25 -3.23
N THR A 24 8.64 13.94 -3.41
CA THR A 24 7.75 13.55 -2.32
C THR A 24 7.72 12.03 -2.12
N ARG A 25 7.93 11.24 -3.17
CA ARG A 25 7.93 9.76 -3.06
C ARG A 25 9.14 9.22 -2.34
N ILE A 26 10.34 9.72 -2.63
CA ILE A 26 11.58 9.17 -2.06
C ILE A 26 11.57 9.21 -0.53
N PRO A 27 11.21 10.33 0.14
CA PRO A 27 11.11 10.36 1.59
C PRO A 27 10.09 9.35 2.15
N LEU A 28 8.91 9.23 1.52
CA LEU A 28 7.87 8.27 1.94
C LEU A 28 8.36 6.82 1.86
N ILE A 29 9.13 6.48 0.82
CA ILE A 29 9.72 5.15 0.64
C ILE A 29 10.73 4.88 1.75
N LEU A 30 11.60 5.85 2.04
CA LEU A 30 12.64 5.70 3.05
C LEU A 30 12.06 5.56 4.47
N ASP A 31 11.05 6.37 4.81
CA ASP A 31 10.35 6.25 6.09
C ASP A 31 9.62 4.90 6.21
N ALA A 32 8.93 4.47 5.15
CA ALA A 32 8.26 3.18 5.14
C ALA A 32 9.24 2.01 5.27
N ALA A 33 10.37 2.08 4.56
CA ALA A 33 11.43 1.08 4.62
C ALA A 33 12.06 1.03 6.01
N LEU A 34 12.36 2.18 6.62
CA LEU A 34 12.87 2.25 7.97
C LEU A 34 11.92 1.58 8.96
N ALA A 35 10.63 1.93 8.89
CA ALA A 35 9.62 1.33 9.76
C ALA A 35 9.51 -0.19 9.58
N GLU A 36 9.53 -0.69 8.34
CA GLU A 36 9.44 -2.14 8.10
C GLU A 36 10.70 -2.88 8.54
N PHE A 37 11.87 -2.35 8.23
CA PHE A 37 13.13 -2.95 8.66
C PHE A 37 13.28 -2.95 10.17
N SER A 38 12.79 -1.93 10.87
CA SER A 38 12.76 -1.90 12.34
C SER A 38 11.77 -2.89 12.94
N ALA A 39 10.64 -3.16 12.28
CA ALA A 39 9.60 -4.05 12.78
C ALA A 39 9.88 -5.54 12.52
N HIS A 40 10.37 -5.88 11.32
CA HIS A 40 10.50 -7.26 10.87
C HIS A 40 11.95 -7.67 10.57
N GLY A 41 12.86 -6.71 10.45
CA GLY A 41 14.23 -6.95 10.01
C GLY A 41 14.34 -6.97 8.47
N TYR A 42 15.56 -6.73 7.99
CA TYR A 42 15.85 -6.55 6.57
C TYR A 42 15.44 -7.76 5.71
N SER A 43 15.76 -8.98 6.14
CA SER A 43 15.50 -10.20 5.37
C SER A 43 14.04 -10.64 5.33
N ALA A 44 13.23 -10.22 6.30
CA ALA A 44 11.81 -10.58 6.38
C ALA A 44 10.91 -9.57 5.65
N THR A 45 11.43 -8.39 5.33
CA THR A 45 10.66 -7.29 4.73
C THR A 45 10.60 -7.43 3.21
N ARG A 46 9.41 -7.35 2.60
CA ARG A 46 9.26 -7.34 1.14
C ARG A 46 9.08 -5.93 0.61
N PHE A 47 9.52 -5.70 -0.63
CA PHE A 47 9.29 -4.42 -1.33
C PHE A 47 7.81 -4.07 -1.47
N ASP A 48 6.93 -5.07 -1.62
CA ASP A 48 5.47 -4.85 -1.66
C ASP A 48 4.95 -4.27 -0.33
N ASP A 49 5.51 -4.66 0.81
CA ASP A 49 5.12 -4.18 2.13
C ASP A 49 5.52 -2.71 2.32
N ILE A 50 6.74 -2.37 1.89
CA ILE A 50 7.25 -1.00 1.87
C ILE A 50 6.39 -0.12 0.95
N ALA A 51 6.03 -0.61 -0.23
CA ALA A 51 5.19 0.12 -1.18
C ALA A 51 3.78 0.36 -0.63
N ASN A 52 3.16 -0.66 -0.04
CA ASN A 52 1.86 -0.55 0.60
C ASN A 52 1.90 0.46 1.76
N ARG A 53 2.93 0.39 2.61
CA ARG A 53 3.12 1.32 3.74
C ARG A 53 3.38 2.76 3.28
N ALA A 54 4.13 2.95 2.20
CA ALA A 54 4.37 4.27 1.60
C ALA A 54 3.14 4.84 0.85
N GLY A 55 2.04 4.09 0.75
CA GLY A 55 0.86 4.49 -0.02
C GLY A 55 1.10 4.54 -1.53
N LEU A 56 2.07 3.77 -2.01
CA LEU A 56 2.49 3.72 -3.41
C LEU A 56 1.95 2.45 -4.07
N SER A 57 1.29 2.60 -5.23
CA SER A 57 0.92 1.43 -6.06
C SER A 57 2.08 1.04 -6.98
N LYS A 58 2.12 -0.21 -7.45
CA LYS A 58 3.15 -0.78 -8.36
C LYS A 58 3.55 0.11 -9.56
N GLY A 59 2.71 1.03 -10.03
CA GLY A 59 3.06 2.01 -11.07
C GLY A 59 3.89 3.22 -10.60
N GLY A 60 4.44 3.19 -9.38
CA GLY A 60 5.09 4.35 -8.77
C GLY A 60 6.32 4.08 -7.92
N PHE A 61 6.83 2.86 -7.93
CA PHE A 61 8.10 2.42 -7.36
C PHE A 61 9.11 2.12 -8.48
#